data_AF-A0A3M2SJA7-F1
#
_entry.id   AF-A0A3M2SJA7-F1
#
_cell.length_a   1.000
_cell.length_b   1.000
_cell.length_c   1.000
_cell.angle_alpha   90.00
_cell.angle_beta   90.00
_cell.angle_gamma   90.00
#
_symmetry.space_group_name_H-M   'P 1'
#
loop_
_entity.id
_entity.type
_entity.pdbx_description
1 polymer ?
#
loop_
_entity_poly.entity_id
_entity_poly.type
_entity_poly.pdbx_seq_one_letter_code
_entity_poly.pdbx_strand_id
1 'polypeptide(L)'
;MKLLGSLGKLAAGLLLLTAQASALTYKGFSLGANRADGACKYTADWKKDFQTIKSWNKGFNAVRLYACSDCNTLGKAVPAAKATGIKILVGVWATDDAHFGREKAALLSAIKAHGTDWIAAISVGSEDLYRKDITPQKLATQIYDVRGMVRQYNKNLRVGHTDTWTAWVDGANDVVTKASDIAITNGFPYWQGVNIKDALRLKTFQNSYWDVKRRVNQVHPKIEIWVGETGWPTKGANYKGAAATTAALQSYYNNVGCWLWKQTSASAFWFTAFDAPLATPEVEKHFGIADSNRKLKFGLTC
;
A
#
# COMPACT_ATOMS: atom_id res chain seq x y z
N MET A 1 46.66 -10.22 -62.81
CA MET A 1 45.87 -10.93 -61.77
C MET A 1 46.21 -10.30 -60.43
N LYS A 2 45.41 -9.37 -59.88
CA LYS A 2 44.34 -9.59 -58.86
C LYS A 2 44.84 -10.56 -57.78
N LEU A 3 44.85 -10.28 -56.47
CA LEU A 3 43.91 -9.58 -55.59
C LEU A 3 44.69 -8.85 -54.47
N LEU A 4 44.52 -7.55 -54.20
CA LEU A 4 43.54 -6.95 -53.28
C LEU A 4 43.45 -7.65 -51.90
N GLY A 5 44.30 -7.21 -50.96
CA GLY A 5 44.14 -7.47 -49.54
C GLY A 5 43.07 -6.56 -48.93
N SER A 6 41.91 -7.13 -48.58
CA SER A 6 40.86 -6.44 -47.85
C SER A 6 41.17 -6.45 -46.36
N LEU A 7 41.47 -5.27 -45.81
CA LEU A 7 41.42 -4.99 -44.37
C LEU A 7 39.98 -5.15 -43.88
N GLY A 8 39.69 -6.26 -43.20
CA GLY A 8 38.44 -6.47 -42.48
C GLY A 8 38.35 -5.51 -41.29
N LYS A 9 37.49 -4.49 -41.39
CA LYS A 9 37.08 -3.68 -40.24
C LYS A 9 36.12 -4.53 -39.39
N LEU A 10 36.62 -5.11 -38.30
CA LEU A 10 35.76 -5.64 -37.25
C LEU A 10 35.14 -4.44 -36.51
N ALA A 11 33.88 -4.15 -36.82
CA ALA A 11 33.04 -3.27 -36.02
C ALA A 11 32.65 -4.03 -34.74
N ALA A 12 33.30 -3.73 -33.62
CA ALA A 12 32.88 -4.18 -32.31
C ALA A 12 31.61 -3.42 -31.90
N GLY A 13 30.44 -4.04 -32.11
CA GLY A 13 29.17 -3.53 -31.62
C GLY A 13 29.14 -3.60 -30.09
N LEU A 14 29.17 -2.43 -29.44
CA LEU A 14 29.02 -2.30 -27.99
C LEU A 14 27.53 -2.57 -27.65
N LEU A 15 27.18 -3.81 -27.27
CA LEU A 15 25.87 -4.09 -26.67
C LEU A 15 25.83 -3.44 -25.28
N LEU A 16 25.23 -2.25 -25.20
CA LEU A 16 24.78 -1.66 -23.95
C LEU A 16 23.60 -2.49 -23.42
N LEU A 17 23.89 -3.54 -22.66
CA LEU A 17 22.93 -4.19 -21.77
C LEU A 17 22.54 -3.17 -20.69
N THR A 18 21.48 -2.40 -20.95
CA THR A 18 20.82 -1.65 -19.88
C THR A 18 20.21 -2.68 -18.94
N ALA A 19 20.88 -2.92 -17.80
CA ALA A 19 20.27 -3.63 -16.70
C ALA A 19 19.04 -2.81 -16.28
N GLN A 20 17.86 -3.21 -16.72
CA GLN A 20 16.62 -2.71 -16.14
C GLN A 20 16.65 -3.17 -14.68
N ALA A 21 17.04 -2.27 -13.78
CA ALA A 21 16.82 -2.48 -12.36
C ALA A 21 15.32 -2.74 -12.20
N SER A 22 14.95 -3.97 -11.85
CA SER A 22 13.58 -4.27 -11.50
C SER A 22 13.23 -3.37 -10.33
N ALA A 23 12.22 -2.52 -10.49
CA ALA A 23 11.73 -1.72 -9.39
C ALA A 23 11.38 -2.66 -8.24
N LEU A 24 11.97 -2.43 -7.07
CA LEU A 24 11.67 -3.24 -5.89
C LEU A 24 10.17 -3.10 -5.60
N THR A 25 9.41 -4.18 -5.78
CA THR A 25 7.98 -4.21 -5.48
C THR A 25 7.75 -4.65 -4.04
N TYR A 26 6.87 -3.92 -3.37
CA TYR A 26 6.45 -4.24 -2.01
C TYR A 26 5.13 -4.98 -2.05
N LYS A 27 5.10 -6.16 -1.44
CA LYS A 27 3.93 -7.03 -1.36
C LYS A 27 3.66 -7.33 0.09
N GLY A 28 2.46 -7.01 0.56
CA GLY A 28 2.23 -6.94 1.98
C GLY A 28 0.77 -6.87 2.39
N PHE A 29 0.57 -6.51 3.65
CA PHE A 29 -0.73 -6.39 4.28
C PHE A 29 -0.79 -5.12 5.12
N SER A 30 -1.99 -4.58 5.27
CA SER A 30 -2.23 -3.48 6.21
C SER A 30 -2.40 -3.99 7.64
N LEU A 31 -1.91 -3.22 8.61
CA LEU A 31 -1.90 -3.57 10.03
C LEU A 31 -2.30 -2.38 10.92
N GLY A 32 -3.26 -2.61 11.80
CA GLY A 32 -3.59 -1.69 12.90
C GLY A 32 -2.54 -1.72 14.03
N ALA A 33 -2.48 -0.64 14.80
CA ALA A 33 -1.54 -0.46 15.90
C ALA A 33 -1.96 -1.15 17.21
N ASN A 34 -3.19 -1.62 17.28
CA ASN A 34 -3.75 -2.27 18.46
C ASN A 34 -3.71 -3.80 18.32
N ARG A 35 -3.54 -4.48 19.45
CA ARG A 35 -3.78 -5.91 19.59
C ARG A 35 -5.29 -6.19 19.55
N ALA A 36 -5.65 -7.46 19.50
CA ALA A 36 -7.04 -7.91 19.46
C ALA A 36 -7.89 -7.44 20.67
N ASP A 37 -7.25 -7.21 21.82
CA ASP A 37 -7.86 -6.69 23.05
C ASP A 37 -7.92 -5.15 23.12
N GLY A 38 -7.48 -4.46 22.06
CA GLY A 38 -7.50 -2.99 21.97
C GLY A 38 -6.26 -2.32 22.57
N ALA A 39 -5.42 -3.03 23.33
CA ALA A 39 -4.19 -2.45 23.83
C ALA A 39 -3.20 -2.16 22.68
N CYS A 40 -2.40 -1.10 22.82
CA CYS A 40 -1.35 -0.80 21.85
C CYS A 40 -0.34 -1.94 21.73
N LYS A 41 0.04 -2.29 20.50
CA LYS A 41 1.15 -3.22 20.25
C LYS A 41 2.46 -2.69 20.82
N TYR A 42 3.32 -3.60 21.25
CA TYR A 42 4.73 -3.37 21.55
C TYR A 42 5.62 -3.97 20.44
N THR A 43 6.93 -3.69 20.47
CA THR A 43 7.87 -4.18 19.46
C THR A 43 7.83 -5.70 19.27
N ALA A 44 7.62 -6.46 20.35
CA ALA A 44 7.48 -7.92 20.27
C ALA A 44 6.23 -8.34 19.49
N ASP A 45 5.11 -7.64 19.66
CA ASP A 45 3.87 -7.89 18.91
C ASP A 45 4.08 -7.61 17.42
N TRP A 46 4.66 -6.44 17.08
CA TRP A 46 4.99 -6.09 15.70
C TRP A 46 5.93 -7.11 15.06
N LYS A 47 6.98 -7.52 15.78
CA LYS A 47 7.94 -8.53 15.29
C LYS A 47 7.24 -9.85 15.01
N LYS A 48 6.33 -10.29 15.89
CA LYS A 48 5.54 -11.51 15.71
C LYS A 48 4.65 -11.40 14.48
N ASP A 49 3.92 -10.29 14.32
CA ASP A 49 3.07 -10.04 13.14
C ASP A 49 3.88 -10.09 11.84
N PHE A 50 5.03 -9.42 11.81
CA PHE A 50 5.90 -9.37 10.62
C PHE A 50 6.49 -10.74 10.29
N GLN A 51 6.92 -11.50 11.29
CA GLN A 51 7.40 -12.88 11.10
C GLN A 51 6.28 -13.80 10.58
N THR A 52 5.06 -13.65 11.11
CA THR A 52 3.92 -14.43 10.64
C THR A 52 3.59 -14.11 9.18
N ILE A 53 3.51 -12.83 8.80
CA ILE A 53 3.27 -12.42 7.41
C ILE A 53 4.32 -13.02 6.46
N LYS A 54 5.61 -12.93 6.83
CA LYS A 54 6.70 -13.52 6.03
C LYS A 54 6.60 -15.04 5.90
N SER A 55 6.02 -15.72 6.88
CA SER A 55 5.84 -17.17 6.85
C SER A 55 4.79 -17.63 5.85
N TRP A 56 3.84 -16.76 5.47
CA TRP A 56 2.77 -17.11 4.54
C TRP A 56 3.25 -17.21 3.09
N ASN A 57 4.20 -16.36 2.70
CA ASN A 57 4.86 -16.40 1.40
C ASN A 57 6.20 -15.64 1.47
N LYS A 58 7.27 -16.21 0.88
CA LYS A 58 8.59 -15.56 0.83
C LYS A 58 8.59 -14.21 0.10
N GLY A 59 7.61 -13.97 -0.77
CA GLY A 59 7.42 -12.71 -1.49
C GLY A 59 6.82 -11.58 -0.65
N PHE A 60 6.24 -11.88 0.52
CA PHE A 60 5.72 -10.83 1.40
C PHE A 60 6.84 -10.17 2.17
N ASN A 61 7.11 -8.91 1.84
CA ASN A 61 8.29 -8.16 2.26
C ASN A 61 7.95 -6.78 2.85
N ALA A 62 6.67 -6.44 2.95
CA ALA A 62 6.24 -5.13 3.42
C ALA A 62 4.92 -5.16 4.21
N VAL A 63 4.65 -4.08 4.93
CA VAL A 63 3.38 -3.80 5.59
C VAL A 63 2.97 -2.35 5.38
N ARG A 64 1.67 -2.07 5.43
CA ARG A 64 1.11 -0.71 5.51
C ARG A 64 0.69 -0.42 6.94
N LEU A 65 1.11 0.71 7.48
CA LEU A 65 0.68 1.21 8.79
C LEU A 65 -0.13 2.50 8.60
N TYR A 66 -1.11 2.75 9.46
CA TYR A 66 -2.09 3.83 9.29
C TYR A 66 -1.66 5.17 9.91
N ALA A 67 -0.84 5.13 10.94
CA ALA A 67 -0.42 6.30 11.70
C ALA A 67 1.02 6.13 12.21
N CYS A 68 1.68 7.24 12.48
CA CYS A 68 3.02 7.31 12.99
C CYS A 68 3.06 7.34 14.52
N SER A 69 2.22 8.19 15.10
CA SER A 69 2.27 8.63 16.50
C SER A 69 1.28 7.89 17.39
N ASP A 70 0.11 7.51 16.88
CA ASP A 70 -0.87 6.71 17.60
C ASP A 70 -0.24 5.43 18.13
N CYS A 71 -0.49 5.10 19.40
CA CYS A 71 0.12 3.97 20.11
C CYS A 71 1.67 3.96 20.15
N ASN A 72 2.33 5.08 19.81
CA ASN A 72 3.77 5.15 19.52
C ASN A 72 4.17 4.14 18.42
N THR A 73 3.40 4.12 17.32
CA THR A 73 3.49 3.10 16.28
C THR A 73 4.88 3.00 15.70
N LEU A 74 5.48 4.07 15.17
CA LEU A 74 6.81 3.97 14.55
C LEU A 74 7.92 3.67 15.56
N GLY A 75 7.84 4.23 16.77
CA GLY A 75 8.82 3.94 17.83
C GLY A 75 8.90 2.46 18.19
N LYS A 76 7.80 1.71 17.99
CA LYS A 76 7.71 0.29 18.31
C LYS A 76 7.81 -0.62 17.09
N ALA A 77 7.29 -0.21 15.93
CA ALA A 77 7.26 -0.99 14.70
C ALA A 77 8.58 -0.93 13.93
N VAL A 78 9.30 0.19 13.93
CA VAL A 78 10.56 0.33 13.17
C VAL A 78 11.66 -0.63 13.66
N PRO A 79 11.88 -0.81 14.98
CA PRO A 79 12.81 -1.84 15.45
C PRO A 79 12.43 -3.25 14.99
N ALA A 80 11.13 -3.57 14.97
CA ALA A 80 10.64 -4.86 14.49
C ALA A 80 10.84 -5.03 12.97
N ALA A 81 10.62 -3.97 12.18
CA ALA A 81 10.83 -3.97 10.74
C ALA A 81 12.31 -4.22 10.41
N LYS A 82 13.23 -3.53 11.09
CA LYS A 82 14.68 -3.76 10.94
C LYS A 82 15.08 -5.18 11.31
N ALA A 83 14.55 -5.72 12.42
CA ALA A 83 14.85 -7.07 12.87
C ALA A 83 14.31 -8.18 11.94
N THR A 84 13.32 -7.88 11.10
CA THR A 84 12.67 -8.85 10.22
C THR A 84 12.94 -8.61 8.73
N GLY A 85 13.52 -7.46 8.38
CA GLY A 85 13.72 -7.03 7.00
C GLY A 85 12.44 -6.57 6.28
N ILE A 86 11.31 -6.44 7.00
CA ILE A 86 10.07 -5.89 6.43
C ILE A 86 10.27 -4.39 6.16
N LYS A 87 9.69 -3.90 5.05
CA LYS A 87 9.56 -2.47 4.75
C LYS A 87 8.18 -1.95 5.13
N ILE A 88 8.10 -0.67 5.46
CA ILE A 88 6.85 -0.04 5.91
C ILE A 88 6.40 1.02 4.89
N LEU A 89 5.18 0.86 4.36
CA LEU A 89 4.43 1.99 3.83
C LEU A 89 3.87 2.76 5.03
N VAL A 90 4.42 3.95 5.27
CA VAL A 90 4.09 4.78 6.44
C VAL A 90 2.85 5.60 6.15
N GLY A 91 1.81 5.50 6.97
CA GLY A 91 0.69 6.44 6.99
C GLY A 91 0.96 7.60 7.92
N VAL A 92 0.74 8.82 7.43
CA VAL A 92 0.78 10.08 8.18
C VAL A 92 -0.65 10.64 8.18
N TRP A 93 -1.32 10.66 9.33
CA TRP A 93 -2.69 11.17 9.41
C TRP A 93 -2.73 12.68 9.15
N ALA A 94 -3.60 13.14 8.24
CA ALA A 94 -3.53 14.47 7.63
C ALA A 94 -4.61 15.46 8.08
N THR A 95 -5.78 14.96 8.51
CA THR A 95 -6.99 15.78 8.70
C THR A 95 -6.86 16.85 9.79
N ASP A 96 -6.48 16.43 11.00
CA ASP A 96 -6.34 17.33 12.17
C ASP A 96 -4.93 17.91 12.23
N ASP A 97 -4.78 19.23 12.34
CA ASP A 97 -3.47 19.89 12.25
C ASP A 97 -2.56 19.55 13.44
N ALA A 98 -3.14 19.44 14.65
CA ALA A 98 -2.38 19.04 15.83
C ALA A 98 -1.91 17.59 15.73
N HIS A 99 -2.76 16.69 15.24
CA HIS A 99 -2.42 15.30 14.99
C HIS A 99 -1.38 15.18 13.87
N PHE A 100 -1.57 15.85 12.73
CA PHE A 100 -0.59 15.89 11.65
C PHE A 100 0.79 16.35 12.14
N GLY A 101 0.83 17.35 13.04
CA GLY A 101 2.06 17.76 13.72
C GLY A 101 2.72 16.62 14.51
N ARG A 102 1.95 15.86 15.30
CA ARG A 102 2.45 14.69 16.06
C ARG A 102 2.92 13.57 15.13
N GLU A 103 2.18 13.30 14.05
CA GLU A 103 2.51 12.30 13.05
C GLU A 103 3.85 12.60 12.39
N LYS A 104 4.03 13.85 11.94
CA LYS A 104 5.27 14.32 11.31
C LYS A 104 6.45 14.26 12.28
N ALA A 105 6.25 14.65 13.54
CA ALA A 105 7.27 14.57 14.58
C ALA A 105 7.69 13.11 14.87
N ALA A 106 6.73 12.18 14.96
CA ALA A 106 7.00 10.76 15.17
C ALA A 106 7.78 10.14 14.00
N LEU A 107 7.40 10.48 12.75
CA LEU A 107 8.15 10.08 11.55
C LEU A 107 9.59 10.61 11.57
N LEU A 108 9.77 11.90 11.84
CA LEU A 108 11.10 12.51 11.92
C LEU A 108 11.96 11.85 13.01
N SER A 109 11.38 11.58 14.18
CA SER A 109 12.06 10.90 15.28
C SER A 109 12.52 9.50 14.87
N ALA A 110 11.66 8.73 14.21
CA ALA A 110 12.01 7.39 13.72
C ALA A 110 13.12 7.44 12.65
N ILE A 111 13.07 8.41 11.73
CA ILE A 111 14.12 8.61 10.72
C ILE A 111 15.46 8.95 11.38
N LYS A 112 15.48 9.89 12.32
CA LYS A 112 16.70 10.27 13.06
C LYS A 112 17.30 9.09 13.84
N ALA A 113 16.45 8.27 14.47
CA ALA A 113 16.91 7.15 15.30
C ALA A 113 17.36 5.92 14.48
N HIS A 114 16.80 5.70 13.30
CA HIS A 114 16.92 4.41 12.61
C HIS A 114 17.34 4.49 11.14
N GLY A 115 17.53 5.69 10.60
CA GLY A 115 17.73 5.93 9.18
C GLY A 115 16.43 5.77 8.39
N THR A 116 16.54 5.69 7.06
CA THR A 116 15.37 5.63 6.16
C THR A 116 15.13 4.26 5.52
N ASP A 117 16.07 3.32 5.65
CA ASP A 117 16.05 2.07 4.86
C ASP A 117 14.85 1.17 5.14
N TRP A 118 14.18 1.33 6.28
CA TRP A 118 12.98 0.58 6.63
C TRP A 118 11.72 1.09 5.91
N ILE A 119 11.78 2.24 5.24
CA ILE A 119 10.64 2.89 4.59
C ILE A 119 10.49 2.35 3.16
N ALA A 120 9.29 1.86 2.83
CA ALA A 120 8.90 1.53 1.47
C ALA A 120 8.51 2.80 0.68
N ALA A 121 7.63 3.59 1.28
CA ALA A 121 7.22 4.94 0.90
C ALA A 121 6.43 5.58 2.05
N ILE A 122 6.02 6.84 1.90
CA ILE A 122 5.21 7.56 2.87
C ILE A 122 3.92 8.03 2.18
N SER A 123 2.79 7.80 2.85
CA SER A 123 1.47 8.27 2.45
C SER A 123 1.00 9.31 3.44
N VAL A 124 0.72 10.53 2.97
CA VAL A 124 0.10 11.60 3.74
C VAL A 124 -1.39 11.55 3.48
N GLY A 125 -2.18 11.26 4.50
CA GLY A 125 -3.61 11.04 4.39
C GLY A 125 -4.01 9.62 3.97
N SER A 126 -5.26 9.27 4.30
CA SER A 126 -5.95 8.05 3.88
C SER A 126 -7.44 8.33 3.75
N GLU A 127 -7.94 8.35 2.51
CA GLU A 127 -9.36 8.52 2.17
C GLU A 127 -10.01 9.83 2.68
N ASP A 128 -9.20 10.82 3.05
CA ASP A 128 -9.66 12.12 3.53
C ASP A 128 -10.24 13.01 2.43
N LEU A 129 -9.89 12.80 1.15
CA LEU A 129 -10.58 13.47 0.04
C LEU A 129 -11.93 12.82 -0.23
N TYR A 130 -12.00 11.48 -0.21
CA TYR A 130 -13.26 10.74 -0.33
C TYR A 130 -14.27 11.17 0.76
N ARG A 131 -13.81 11.27 2.01
CA ARG A 131 -14.64 11.71 3.14
C ARG A 131 -14.89 13.22 3.15
N LYS A 132 -14.16 14.00 2.33
CA LYS A 132 -14.19 15.47 2.30
C LYS A 132 -13.78 16.10 3.63
N ASP A 133 -12.92 15.41 4.38
CA ASP A 133 -12.40 15.86 5.67
C ASP A 133 -11.32 16.94 5.49
N ILE A 134 -10.70 17.00 4.30
CA ILE A 134 -9.63 17.94 3.96
C ILE A 134 -9.83 18.46 2.54
N THR A 135 -9.40 19.71 2.28
CA THR A 135 -9.39 20.24 0.91
C THR A 135 -8.19 19.69 0.13
N PRO A 136 -8.30 19.49 -1.19
CA PRO A 136 -7.20 19.01 -2.02
C PRO A 136 -5.95 19.89 -1.92
N GLN A 137 -6.11 21.22 -1.80
CA GLN A 137 -5.01 22.17 -1.67
C GLN A 137 -4.28 22.04 -0.32
N LYS A 138 -5.03 21.86 0.78
CA LYS A 138 -4.42 21.66 2.11
C LYS A 138 -3.63 20.34 2.13
N LEU A 139 -4.20 19.27 1.61
CA LEU A 139 -3.51 17.98 1.52
C LEU A 139 -2.25 18.05 0.64
N ALA A 140 -2.33 18.69 -0.54
CA ALA A 140 -1.16 18.89 -1.40
C ALA A 140 -0.03 19.65 -0.68
N THR A 141 -0.40 20.65 0.13
CA THR A 141 0.56 21.40 0.97
C THR A 141 1.22 20.49 2.01
N GLN A 142 0.44 19.65 2.69
CA GLN A 142 0.96 18.69 3.67
C GLN A 142 1.87 17.62 3.03
N ILE A 143 1.56 17.17 1.80
CA ILE A 143 2.45 16.29 1.02
C ILE A 143 3.78 16.97 0.76
N TYR A 144 3.77 18.24 0.33
CA TYR A 144 5.00 19.00 0.10
C TYR A 144 5.82 19.23 1.38
N ASP A 145 5.17 19.51 2.51
CA ASP A 145 5.80 19.66 3.81
C ASP A 145 6.53 18.37 4.23
N VAL A 146 5.81 17.25 4.28
CA VAL A 146 6.40 15.94 4.62
C VAL A 146 7.53 15.58 3.66
N ARG A 147 7.34 15.79 2.35
CA ARG A 147 8.37 15.53 1.34
C ARG A 147 9.62 16.38 1.55
N GLY A 148 9.45 17.68 1.83
CA GLY A 148 10.55 18.61 2.10
C GLY A 148 11.36 18.17 3.32
N MET A 149 10.68 17.72 4.39
CA MET A 149 11.31 17.21 5.60
C MET A 149 12.09 15.91 5.36
N VAL A 150 11.47 14.89 4.75
CA VAL A 150 12.09 13.56 4.65
C VAL A 150 13.24 13.53 3.63
N ARG A 151 13.18 14.40 2.61
CA ARG A 151 14.24 14.53 1.60
C ARG A 151 15.50 15.24 2.10
N GLN A 152 15.47 15.84 3.29
CA GLN A 152 16.70 16.25 3.99
C GLN A 152 17.57 15.04 4.37
N TYR A 153 16.94 13.87 4.55
CA TYR A 153 17.62 12.63 4.96
C TYR A 153 17.84 11.68 3.77
N ASN A 154 16.89 11.61 2.84
CA ASN A 154 17.03 10.78 1.65
C ASN A 154 16.19 11.35 0.49
N LYS A 155 16.87 11.86 -0.54
CA LYS A 155 16.24 12.51 -1.71
C LYS A 155 15.35 11.57 -2.55
N ASN A 156 15.54 10.25 -2.41
CA ASN A 156 14.81 9.24 -3.15
C ASN A 156 13.55 8.73 -2.42
N LEU A 157 13.29 9.19 -1.19
CA LEU A 157 12.05 8.86 -0.50
C LEU A 157 10.85 9.45 -1.25
N ARG A 158 9.91 8.57 -1.58
CA ARG A 158 8.67 8.90 -2.26
C ARG A 158 7.60 9.20 -1.23
N VAL A 159 6.95 10.35 -1.41
CA VAL A 159 5.83 10.80 -0.61
C VAL A 159 4.63 10.98 -1.52
N GLY A 160 3.50 10.40 -1.14
CA GLY A 160 2.26 10.47 -1.88
C GLY A 160 1.05 10.48 -0.96
N HIS A 161 -0.07 9.99 -1.46
CA HIS A 161 -1.33 9.95 -0.76
C HIS A 161 -2.02 8.59 -0.98
N THR A 162 -2.88 8.19 -0.04
CA THR A 162 -3.77 7.04 -0.19
C THR A 162 -5.22 7.52 -0.23
N ASP A 163 -5.96 7.15 -1.26
CA ASP A 163 -7.41 7.40 -1.30
C ASP A 163 -8.13 6.33 -2.12
N THR A 164 -9.44 6.32 -2.05
CA THR A 164 -10.34 5.52 -2.88
C THR A 164 -10.06 5.75 -4.37
N TRP A 165 -10.34 4.72 -5.18
CA TRP A 165 -10.27 4.84 -6.64
C TRP A 165 -11.15 5.99 -7.16
N THR A 166 -12.29 6.25 -6.51
CA THR A 166 -13.21 7.34 -6.84
C THR A 166 -12.60 8.72 -6.64
N ALA A 167 -11.86 8.93 -5.53
CA ALA A 167 -11.20 10.21 -5.29
C ALA A 167 -10.06 10.47 -6.26
N TRP A 168 -9.33 9.43 -6.67
CA TRP A 168 -8.26 9.53 -7.67
C TRP A 168 -8.78 9.84 -9.08
N VAL A 169 -9.99 9.38 -9.44
CA VAL A 169 -10.57 9.68 -10.76
C VAL A 169 -11.27 11.04 -10.82
N ASP A 170 -11.54 11.66 -9.67
CA ASP A 170 -12.14 13.00 -9.58
C ASP A 170 -11.12 14.10 -9.91
N GLY A 171 -11.40 14.87 -10.96
CA GLY A 171 -10.51 15.95 -11.40
C GLY A 171 -10.37 17.11 -10.42
N ALA A 172 -11.28 17.26 -9.45
CA ALA A 172 -11.12 18.23 -8.37
C ALA A 172 -9.85 17.96 -7.52
N ASN A 173 -9.36 16.72 -7.53
CA ASN A 173 -8.22 16.27 -6.73
C ASN A 173 -6.88 16.29 -7.49
N ASP A 174 -6.83 16.79 -8.74
CA ASP A 174 -5.62 16.79 -9.57
C ASP A 174 -4.41 17.47 -8.93
N VAL A 175 -4.64 18.46 -8.05
CA VAL A 175 -3.56 19.12 -7.31
C VAL A 175 -2.81 18.15 -6.39
N VAL A 176 -3.49 17.15 -5.83
CA VAL A 176 -2.90 16.09 -5.00
C VAL A 176 -2.10 15.13 -5.86
N THR A 177 -2.59 14.78 -7.05
CA THR A 177 -1.85 14.01 -8.05
C THR A 177 -0.54 14.70 -8.45
N LYS A 178 -0.57 16.03 -8.65
CA LYS A 178 0.63 16.82 -8.96
C LYS A 178 1.61 16.93 -7.78
N ALA A 179 1.10 16.87 -6.54
CA ALA A 179 1.93 16.94 -5.34
C ALA A 179 2.64 15.62 -5.03
N SER A 180 2.06 14.50 -5.45
CA SER A 180 2.49 13.15 -5.09
C SER A 180 3.61 12.61 -5.97
N ASP A 181 4.59 11.93 -5.37
CA ASP A 181 5.60 11.14 -6.08
C ASP A 181 5.08 9.73 -6.44
N ILE A 182 4.05 9.25 -5.72
CA ILE A 182 3.34 7.99 -5.93
C ILE A 182 1.85 8.17 -5.63
N ALA A 183 0.97 7.51 -6.38
CA ALA A 183 -0.45 7.44 -6.07
C ALA A 183 -0.77 6.08 -5.45
N ILE A 184 -1.52 6.04 -4.35
CA ILE A 184 -1.87 4.79 -3.67
C ILE A 184 -3.40 4.69 -3.66
N THR A 185 -3.96 3.70 -4.36
CA THR A 185 -5.41 3.55 -4.51
C THR A 185 -5.98 2.46 -3.61
N ASN A 186 -7.09 2.78 -2.96
CA ASN A 186 -7.95 1.85 -2.23
C ASN A 186 -9.14 1.46 -3.12
N GLY A 187 -9.45 0.16 -3.18
CA GLY A 187 -10.55 -0.34 -4.01
C GLY A 187 -11.23 -1.55 -3.39
N PHE A 188 -12.50 -1.43 -3.06
CA PHE A 188 -13.29 -2.50 -2.44
C PHE A 188 -14.57 -2.78 -3.23
N PRO A 189 -14.60 -3.78 -4.12
CA PRO A 189 -15.82 -4.20 -4.81
C PRO A 189 -16.96 -4.59 -3.87
N TYR A 190 -16.63 -5.08 -2.65
CA TYR A 190 -17.61 -5.33 -1.61
C TYR A 190 -18.46 -4.07 -1.31
N TRP A 191 -17.82 -2.90 -1.11
CA TRP A 191 -18.50 -1.63 -0.87
C TRP A 191 -19.15 -0.99 -2.10
N GLN A 192 -18.96 -1.58 -3.28
CA GLN A 192 -19.73 -1.23 -4.48
C GLN A 192 -21.02 -2.05 -4.58
N GLY A 193 -21.22 -3.03 -3.70
CA GLY A 193 -22.42 -3.86 -3.62
C GLY A 193 -22.53 -4.93 -4.70
N VAL A 194 -21.42 -5.20 -5.38
CA VAL A 194 -21.34 -6.22 -6.45
C VAL A 194 -21.18 -7.58 -5.78
N ASN A 195 -22.01 -8.56 -6.16
CA ASN A 195 -21.85 -9.92 -5.65
C ASN A 195 -20.52 -10.52 -6.11
N ILE A 196 -19.99 -11.51 -5.37
CA ILE A 196 -18.64 -12.03 -5.64
C ILE A 196 -18.49 -12.59 -7.06
N LYS A 197 -19.49 -13.30 -7.60
CA LYS A 197 -19.39 -13.87 -8.96
C LYS A 197 -19.25 -12.77 -10.01
N ASP A 198 -20.04 -11.72 -9.91
CA ASP A 198 -19.98 -10.58 -10.82
C ASP A 198 -18.73 -9.72 -10.62
N ALA A 199 -18.29 -9.52 -9.37
CA ALA A 199 -17.08 -8.76 -9.08
C ALA A 199 -15.85 -9.38 -9.78
N LEU A 200 -15.79 -10.72 -9.82
CA LEU A 200 -14.73 -11.45 -10.52
C LEU A 200 -14.93 -11.47 -12.04
N ARG A 201 -16.14 -11.78 -12.51
CA ARG A 201 -16.48 -11.85 -13.94
C ARG A 201 -16.26 -10.51 -14.66
N LEU A 202 -16.68 -9.42 -14.03
CA LEU A 202 -16.57 -8.07 -14.56
C LEU A 202 -15.23 -7.40 -14.25
N LYS A 203 -14.36 -8.06 -13.46
CA LYS A 203 -13.06 -7.53 -13.04
C LYS A 203 -13.18 -6.16 -12.35
N THR A 204 -14.18 -5.99 -11.49
CA THR A 204 -14.55 -4.70 -10.88
C THR A 204 -13.37 -3.98 -10.26
N PHE A 205 -12.54 -4.69 -9.49
CA PHE A 205 -11.35 -4.11 -8.88
C PHE A 205 -10.31 -3.70 -9.94
N GLN A 206 -9.94 -4.61 -10.85
CA GLN A 206 -8.91 -4.33 -11.85
C GLN A 206 -9.32 -3.16 -12.75
N ASN A 207 -10.60 -3.06 -13.14
CA ASN A 207 -11.10 -1.93 -13.91
C ASN A 207 -10.93 -0.62 -13.12
N SER A 208 -11.33 -0.58 -11.84
CA SER A 208 -11.14 0.60 -11.00
C SER A 208 -9.66 1.02 -10.88
N TYR A 209 -8.74 0.04 -10.78
CA TYR A 209 -7.30 0.30 -10.79
C TYR A 209 -6.84 0.89 -12.14
N TRP A 210 -7.31 0.35 -13.26
CA TRP A 210 -6.95 0.88 -14.58
C TRP A 210 -7.55 2.26 -14.86
N ASP A 211 -8.71 2.56 -14.29
CA ASP A 211 -9.34 3.88 -14.39
C ASP A 211 -8.50 4.93 -13.63
N VAL A 212 -8.07 4.61 -12.41
CA VAL A 212 -7.09 5.42 -11.67
C VAL A 212 -5.83 5.62 -12.49
N LYS A 213 -5.23 4.53 -12.99
CA LYS A 213 -4.01 4.62 -13.78
C LYS A 213 -4.16 5.53 -15.00
N ARG A 214 -5.28 5.45 -15.73
CA ARG A 214 -5.55 6.34 -16.87
C ARG A 214 -5.67 7.79 -16.40
N ARG A 215 -6.50 8.08 -15.40
CA ARG A 215 -6.73 9.46 -14.95
C ARG A 215 -5.46 10.09 -14.39
N VAL A 216 -4.82 9.40 -13.45
CA VAL A 216 -3.62 9.89 -12.77
C VAL A 216 -2.48 10.12 -13.77
N ASN A 217 -2.30 9.25 -14.76
CA ASN A 217 -1.27 9.44 -15.80
C ASN A 217 -1.56 10.61 -16.76
N GLN A 218 -2.82 11.04 -16.93
CA GLN A 218 -3.11 12.28 -17.67
C GLN A 218 -2.58 13.52 -16.95
N VAL A 219 -2.52 13.47 -15.62
CA VAL A 219 -2.10 14.60 -14.77
C VAL A 219 -0.60 14.52 -14.45
N HIS A 220 -0.10 13.32 -14.15
CA HIS A 220 1.31 13.04 -13.87
C HIS A 220 1.76 11.75 -14.59
N PRO A 221 2.27 11.84 -15.84
CA PRO A 221 2.48 10.67 -16.73
C PRO A 221 3.44 9.57 -16.27
N LYS A 222 4.25 9.81 -15.23
CA LYS A 222 5.30 8.90 -14.75
C LYS A 222 5.09 8.44 -13.31
N ILE A 223 3.99 8.87 -12.67
CA ILE A 223 3.72 8.48 -11.30
C ILE A 223 3.43 6.98 -11.23
N GLU A 224 4.01 6.30 -10.24
CA GLU A 224 3.63 4.92 -9.97
C GLU A 224 2.29 4.88 -9.24
N ILE A 225 1.47 3.87 -9.56
CA ILE A 225 0.20 3.61 -8.89
C ILE A 225 0.35 2.32 -8.09
N TRP A 226 0.22 2.42 -6.77
CA TRP A 226 0.22 1.29 -5.85
C TRP A 226 -1.20 0.99 -5.40
N VAL A 227 -1.42 -0.23 -4.92
CA VAL A 227 -2.68 -0.60 -4.25
C VAL A 227 -2.46 -0.50 -2.75
N GLY A 228 -3.14 0.45 -2.12
CA GLY A 228 -3.09 0.66 -0.68
C GLY A 228 -3.90 -0.38 0.06
N GLU A 229 -5.13 -0.62 -0.42
CA GLU A 229 -6.06 -1.54 0.21
C GLU A 229 -7.04 -2.15 -0.78
N THR A 230 -7.27 -3.43 -0.58
CA THR A 230 -8.43 -4.15 -1.08
C THR A 230 -8.66 -5.40 -0.24
N GLY A 231 -9.90 -5.87 -0.15
CA GLY A 231 -10.26 -7.00 0.68
C GLY A 231 -11.73 -7.35 0.57
N TRP A 232 -12.13 -8.39 1.30
CA TRP A 232 -13.51 -8.86 1.38
C TRP A 232 -13.79 -9.45 2.76
N PRO A 233 -14.88 -9.10 3.44
CA PRO A 233 -15.15 -9.57 4.79
C PRO A 233 -15.67 -11.01 4.81
N THR A 234 -15.32 -11.75 5.85
CA THR A 234 -15.74 -13.16 6.04
C THR A 234 -17.05 -13.33 6.82
N LYS A 235 -17.51 -12.28 7.50
CA LYS A 235 -18.71 -12.27 8.34
C LYS A 235 -19.18 -10.82 8.53
N GLY A 236 -20.43 -10.65 8.96
CA GLY A 236 -21.08 -9.36 9.18
C GLY A 236 -22.29 -9.20 8.27
N ALA A 237 -22.79 -7.97 8.17
CA ALA A 237 -23.87 -7.67 7.22
C ALA A 237 -23.40 -7.88 5.78
N ASN A 238 -24.32 -8.21 4.88
CA ASN A 238 -24.08 -8.08 3.45
C ASN A 238 -24.19 -6.61 3.06
N TYR A 239 -23.42 -6.17 2.06
CA TYR A 239 -23.59 -4.86 1.47
C TYR A 239 -24.23 -5.01 0.09
N LYS A 240 -25.54 -4.73 0.00
CA LYS A 240 -26.35 -5.03 -1.20
C LYS A 240 -26.15 -6.50 -1.63
N GLY A 241 -25.67 -6.75 -2.86
CA GLY A 241 -25.40 -8.10 -3.36
C GLY A 241 -24.10 -8.73 -2.86
N ALA A 242 -23.23 -7.99 -2.17
CA ALA A 242 -21.95 -8.47 -1.70
C ALA A 242 -22.08 -9.23 -0.37
N ALA A 243 -21.99 -10.56 -0.44
CA ALA A 243 -22.10 -11.42 0.74
C ALA A 243 -20.79 -11.52 1.54
N ALA A 244 -20.85 -11.31 2.86
CA ALA A 244 -19.69 -11.43 3.75
C ALA A 244 -19.51 -12.89 4.20
N THR A 245 -18.66 -13.64 3.49
CA THR A 245 -18.41 -15.08 3.77
C THR A 245 -16.95 -15.46 3.50
N THR A 246 -16.45 -16.47 4.19
CA THR A 246 -15.09 -17.02 3.93
C THR A 246 -14.93 -17.50 2.50
N ALA A 247 -15.96 -18.12 1.91
CA ALA A 247 -15.93 -18.56 0.51
C ALA A 247 -15.82 -17.38 -0.47
N ALA A 248 -16.51 -16.27 -0.19
CA ALA A 248 -16.41 -15.05 -1.00
C ALA A 248 -15.02 -14.42 -0.88
N LEU A 249 -14.45 -14.31 0.34
CA LEU A 249 -13.09 -13.83 0.53
C LEU A 249 -12.06 -14.73 -0.20
N GLN A 250 -12.16 -16.05 -0.07
CA GLN A 250 -11.24 -16.96 -0.76
C GLN A 250 -11.34 -16.81 -2.29
N SER A 251 -12.55 -16.72 -2.84
CA SER A 251 -12.75 -16.46 -4.27
C SER A 251 -12.15 -15.11 -4.69
N TYR A 252 -12.31 -14.09 -3.85
CA TYR A 252 -11.76 -12.76 -4.09
C TYR A 252 -10.23 -12.76 -4.07
N TYR A 253 -9.62 -13.41 -3.07
CA TYR A 253 -8.17 -13.55 -2.95
C TYR A 253 -7.56 -14.32 -4.13
N ASN A 254 -8.15 -15.46 -4.51
CA ASN A 254 -7.65 -16.27 -5.62
C ASN A 254 -7.66 -15.51 -6.95
N ASN A 255 -8.58 -14.56 -7.14
CA ASN A 255 -8.66 -13.76 -8.36
C ASN A 255 -7.84 -12.47 -8.25
N VAL A 256 -8.20 -11.60 -7.30
CA VAL A 256 -7.62 -10.26 -7.15
C VAL A 256 -6.28 -10.32 -6.43
N GLY A 257 -6.19 -11.05 -5.32
CA GLY A 257 -4.93 -11.22 -4.58
C GLY A 257 -3.84 -11.81 -5.47
N CYS A 258 -4.13 -12.90 -6.18
CA CYS A 258 -3.16 -13.48 -7.11
C CYS A 258 -2.82 -12.58 -8.30
N TRP A 259 -3.76 -11.76 -8.77
CA TRP A 259 -3.45 -10.73 -9.77
C TRP A 259 -2.51 -9.66 -9.21
N LEU A 260 -2.71 -9.20 -7.97
CA LEU A 260 -1.84 -8.24 -7.29
C LEU A 260 -0.42 -8.80 -7.11
N TRP A 261 -0.29 -10.04 -6.64
CA TRP A 261 1.00 -10.65 -6.37
C TRP A 261 1.81 -10.96 -7.63
N LYS A 262 1.19 -11.00 -8.81
CA LYS A 262 1.85 -11.13 -10.11
C LYS A 262 2.30 -9.78 -10.69
N GLN A 263 1.91 -8.64 -10.10
CA GLN A 263 2.40 -7.34 -10.58
C GLN A 263 3.90 -7.17 -10.30
N THR A 264 4.62 -6.65 -11.29
CA THR A 264 6.06 -6.36 -11.24
C THR A 264 6.38 -4.87 -11.27
N SER A 265 5.39 -4.03 -11.57
CA SER A 265 5.53 -2.56 -11.68
C SER A 265 4.68 -1.78 -10.68
N ALA A 266 4.00 -2.48 -9.76
CA ALA A 266 3.18 -1.88 -8.72
C ALA A 266 3.36 -2.64 -7.41
N SER A 267 3.42 -1.90 -6.31
CA SER A 267 3.35 -2.48 -4.96
C SER A 267 1.89 -2.61 -4.53
N ALA A 268 1.61 -3.55 -3.64
CA ALA A 268 0.26 -3.83 -3.19
C ALA A 268 0.21 -4.28 -1.72
N PHE A 269 -0.81 -3.80 -1.02
CA PHE A 269 -1.09 -4.15 0.37
C PHE A 269 -2.54 -4.64 0.50
N TRP A 270 -2.71 -5.85 1.02
CA TRP A 270 -4.03 -6.46 1.24
C TRP A 270 -4.64 -5.97 2.54
N PHE A 271 -5.93 -5.66 2.51
CA PHE A 271 -6.74 -5.28 3.68
C PHE A 271 -7.52 -6.50 4.19
N THR A 272 -7.22 -7.05 5.36
CA THR A 272 -6.05 -6.80 6.23
C THR A 272 -5.32 -8.11 6.53
N ALA A 273 -4.20 -8.05 7.26
CA ALA A 273 -3.54 -9.27 7.71
C ALA A 273 -4.40 -10.05 8.72
N PHE A 274 -5.00 -9.36 9.70
CA PHE A 274 -5.70 -9.97 10.83
C PHE A 274 -7.06 -9.32 11.04
N ASP A 275 -8.01 -10.12 11.53
CA ASP A 275 -9.28 -9.62 12.06
C ASP A 275 -9.05 -8.63 13.20
N ALA A 276 -9.95 -7.65 13.30
CA ALA A 276 -9.92 -6.57 14.27
C ALA A 276 -11.17 -6.61 15.16
N PRO A 277 -11.19 -7.40 16.26
CA PRO A 277 -12.42 -7.70 17.01
C PRO A 277 -13.17 -6.50 17.59
N LEU A 278 -12.48 -5.36 17.74
CA LEU A 278 -13.04 -4.12 18.27
C LEU A 278 -13.43 -3.11 17.18
N ALA A 279 -13.25 -3.45 15.90
CA ALA A 279 -13.68 -2.58 14.80
C ALA A 279 -15.21 -2.49 14.73
N THR A 280 -15.70 -1.40 14.16
CA THR A 280 -17.13 -1.12 13.97
C THR A 280 -17.34 -0.50 12.59
N PRO A 281 -18.41 -0.85 11.85
CA PRO A 281 -19.48 -1.82 12.19
C PRO A 281 -19.03 -3.28 12.24
N GLU A 282 -19.90 -4.23 12.64
CA GLU A 282 -19.56 -5.65 12.84
C GLU A 282 -18.78 -6.27 11.67
N VAL A 283 -19.10 -5.91 10.42
CA VAL A 283 -18.40 -6.41 9.24
C VAL A 283 -16.92 -6.03 9.19
N GLU A 284 -16.54 -4.87 9.73
CA GLU A 284 -15.14 -4.39 9.78
C GLU A 284 -14.24 -5.28 10.64
N LYS A 285 -14.83 -6.07 11.55
CA LYS A 285 -14.08 -6.99 12.39
C LYS A 285 -13.50 -8.17 11.60
N HIS A 286 -14.03 -8.45 10.41
CA HIS A 286 -13.89 -9.74 9.74
C HIS A 286 -13.17 -9.69 8.38
N PHE A 287 -12.44 -8.60 8.08
CA PHE A 287 -11.65 -8.42 6.85
C PHE A 287 -10.29 -9.13 6.82
N GLY A 288 -9.83 -9.67 7.95
CA GLY A 288 -8.52 -10.31 8.01
C GLY A 288 -8.42 -11.53 7.10
N ILE A 289 -7.28 -11.67 6.41
CA ILE A 289 -6.93 -12.91 5.72
C ILE A 289 -6.66 -14.05 6.72
N ALA A 290 -6.20 -13.68 7.92
CA ALA A 290 -6.10 -14.51 9.10
C ALA A 290 -7.01 -13.99 10.22
N ASP A 291 -7.34 -14.87 11.17
CA ASP A 291 -8.01 -14.47 12.41
C ASP A 291 -7.08 -13.62 13.30
N SER A 292 -7.63 -13.10 14.40
CA SER A 292 -6.90 -12.29 15.39
C SER A 292 -5.79 -13.06 16.14
N ASN A 293 -5.80 -14.41 16.05
CA ASN A 293 -4.75 -15.29 16.56
C ASN A 293 -3.67 -15.61 15.52
N ARG A 294 -3.73 -14.96 14.34
CA ARG A 294 -2.80 -15.09 13.21
C ARG A 294 -2.91 -16.43 12.46
N LYS A 295 -4.02 -17.15 12.63
CA LYS A 295 -4.31 -18.36 11.86
C LYS A 295 -5.00 -17.98 10.54
N LEU A 296 -4.39 -18.37 9.42
CA LEU A 296 -4.98 -18.15 8.09
C LEU A 296 -6.36 -18.79 8.00
N LYS A 297 -7.32 -18.07 7.41
CA LYS A 297 -8.68 -18.56 7.21
C LYS A 297 -8.78 -19.59 6.07
N PHE A 298 -7.83 -19.56 5.14
CA PHE A 298 -7.64 -20.51 4.05
C PHE A 298 -6.18 -20.42 3.53
N GLY A 299 -5.75 -21.39 2.73
CA GLY A 299 -4.41 -21.38 2.13
C GLY A 299 -4.24 -20.29 1.07
N LEU A 300 -3.12 -19.56 1.10
CA LEU A 300 -2.83 -18.43 0.21
C LEU A 300 -2.20 -18.83 -1.13
N THR A 301 -2.79 -19.80 -1.82
CA THR A 301 -2.25 -20.31 -3.09
C THR A 301 -2.67 -19.47 -4.29
N CYS A 302 -1.67 -19.16 -5.13
CA CYS A 302 -1.78 -18.65 -6.49
C CYS A 302 -1.00 -19.58 -7.42
#